data_AF-A0A350R2V1-F1
#
_entry.id   AF-A0A350R2V1-F1
#
_cell.length_a   1.000
_cell.length_b   1.000
_cell.length_c   1.000
_cell.angle_alpha   90.00
_cell.angle_beta   90.00
_cell.angle_gamma   90.00
#
_symmetry.space_group_name_H-M   'P 1'
#
loop_
_entity.id
_entity.type
_entity.pdbx_description
1 polymer ?
#
loop_
_entity_poly.entity_id
_entity_poly.type
_entity_poly.pdbx_seq_one_letter_code
_entity_poly.pdbx_strand_id
1 'polypeptide(L)'
;MESLGKGYYSKNGKIYSFTYDEKNNITLDKNPVSKTFKDIANYSIASEILNLKDGKLTTTGDIINIGRSIGDIYNPLTVDPSSLEMAVTDDKISSMNFAYVGGTEEVTFDYSPVELNGTMRANLDKAIAALDSGSGDRLTWEEDANTYDELVKAYGEEIAKKIPYLNDEDFNRDHYFADFYLCDWEDKPYFIIATDTYSEDYSQKYKAYLLTLGYTTGDNITFVNETDKLRIDVVDDDGSYEFIHIYVLN
;
A
#
# COMPACT_ATOMS: atom_id res chain seq x y z
N MET A 1 4.93 22.50 -1.48
CA MET A 1 5.87 22.29 -2.61
C MET A 1 5.14 21.45 -3.62
N GLU A 2 5.26 21.77 -4.90
CA GLU A 2 4.63 21.00 -5.97
C GLU A 2 5.44 19.70 -6.19
N SER A 3 4.76 18.55 -6.18
CA SER A 3 5.38 17.25 -6.39
C SER A 3 5.61 17.03 -7.88
N LEU A 4 6.85 16.74 -8.28
CA LEU A 4 7.17 16.35 -9.66
C LEU A 4 6.82 14.89 -9.96
N GLY A 5 6.80 14.04 -8.94
CA GLY A 5 6.55 12.62 -9.13
C GLY A 5 6.44 11.85 -7.83
N LYS A 6 6.06 10.58 -7.98
CA LYS A 6 5.90 9.62 -6.89
C LYS A 6 6.81 8.42 -7.15
N GLY A 7 7.51 7.99 -6.11
CA GLY A 7 8.28 6.76 -6.11
C GLY A 7 7.82 5.82 -5.00
N TYR A 8 8.35 4.60 -5.03
CA TYR A 8 8.04 3.55 -4.06
C TYR A 8 9.33 2.89 -3.56
N TYR A 9 9.32 2.45 -2.31
CA TYR A 9 10.43 1.76 -1.67
C TYR A 9 9.92 0.69 -0.72
N SER A 10 10.76 -0.29 -0.38
CA SER A 10 10.41 -1.35 0.56
C SER A 10 11.22 -1.21 1.86
N LYS A 11 10.55 -1.36 2.99
CA LYS A 11 11.14 -1.35 4.33
C LYS A 11 10.29 -2.26 5.24
N ASN A 12 10.93 -3.03 6.12
CA ASN A 12 10.25 -3.91 7.08
C ASN A 12 9.20 -4.85 6.44
N GLY A 13 9.50 -5.36 5.24
CA GLY A 13 8.59 -6.24 4.48
C GLY A 13 7.36 -5.55 3.88
N LYS A 14 7.21 -4.23 4.06
CA LYS A 14 6.11 -3.43 3.51
C LYS A 14 6.61 -2.48 2.43
N ILE A 15 5.70 -2.02 1.58
CA ILE A 15 6.00 -1.06 0.51
C ILE A 15 5.42 0.29 0.92
N TYR A 16 6.23 1.32 0.78
CA TYR A 16 5.90 2.71 1.10
C TYR A 16 6.05 3.56 -0.14
N SER A 17 5.50 4.77 -0.10
CA SER A 17 5.65 5.72 -1.18
C SER A 17 6.37 6.99 -0.73
N PHE A 18 6.90 7.72 -1.70
CA PHE A 18 7.50 9.03 -1.45
C PHE A 18 7.23 9.95 -2.63
N THR A 19 7.21 11.25 -2.39
CA THR A 19 7.17 12.27 -3.43
C THR A 19 8.50 13.02 -3.48
N TYR A 20 8.77 13.64 -4.63
CA TYR A 20 9.95 14.47 -4.81
C TYR A 20 9.65 15.76 -5.57
N ASP A 21 10.37 16.82 -5.23
CA ASP A 21 10.27 18.13 -5.91
C ASP A 21 11.40 18.35 -6.94
N GLU A 22 11.41 19.52 -7.59
CA GLU A 22 12.44 19.93 -8.57
C GLU A 22 13.87 19.92 -8.03
N LYS A 23 14.04 19.99 -6.70
CA LYS A 23 15.34 19.97 -6.03
C LYS A 23 15.70 18.57 -5.52
N ASN A 24 14.91 17.57 -5.86
CA ASN A 24 14.99 16.20 -5.35
C ASN A 24 14.84 16.12 -3.83
N ASN A 25 14.14 17.08 -3.20
CA ASN A 25 13.76 16.93 -1.80
C ASN A 25 12.72 15.82 -1.69
N ILE A 26 12.82 14.99 -0.66
CA ILE A 26 11.99 13.81 -0.48
C ILE A 26 11.00 14.05 0.65
N THR A 27 9.74 13.72 0.40
CA THR A 27 8.72 13.57 1.44
C THR A 27 8.25 12.12 1.44
N LEU A 28 8.41 11.43 2.57
CA LEU A 28 7.97 10.06 2.73
C LEU A 28 6.49 10.03 3.11
N ASP A 29 5.75 9.10 2.53
CA ASP A 29 4.51 8.62 3.13
C ASP A 29 4.87 7.54 4.16
N LYS A 30 4.50 7.79 5.41
CA LYS A 30 4.81 6.93 6.56
C LYS A 30 3.84 5.76 6.69
N ASN A 31 2.79 5.72 5.87
CA ASN A 31 1.86 4.60 5.83
C ASN A 31 2.14 3.72 4.60
N PRO A 32 2.21 2.39 4.78
CA PRO A 32 2.48 1.49 3.68
C PRO A 32 1.31 1.45 2.70
N VAL A 33 1.61 1.26 1.42
CA VAL A 33 0.62 1.06 0.37
C VAL A 33 0.22 -0.41 0.29
N SER A 34 -1.05 -0.65 0.00
CA SER A 34 -1.64 -1.99 -0.16
C SER A 34 -1.38 -2.63 -1.52
N LYS A 35 -0.23 -2.33 -2.12
CA LYS A 35 0.12 -2.76 -3.47
C LYS A 35 1.49 -3.41 -3.46
N THR A 36 1.63 -4.52 -4.18
CA THR A 36 2.94 -5.07 -4.51
C THR A 36 3.64 -4.19 -5.54
N PHE A 37 4.97 -4.33 -5.69
CA PHE A 37 5.67 -3.66 -6.80
C PHE A 37 5.12 -4.08 -8.17
N LYS A 38 4.60 -5.32 -8.28
CA LYS A 38 3.92 -5.79 -9.49
C LYS A 38 2.62 -5.02 -9.73
N ASP A 39 1.83 -4.78 -8.70
CA ASP A 39 0.58 -4.00 -8.80
C ASP A 39 0.85 -2.51 -9.05
N ILE A 40 1.99 -1.99 -8.56
CA ILE A 40 2.46 -0.63 -8.83
C ILE A 40 2.89 -0.49 -10.29
N ALA A 41 3.68 -1.44 -10.81
CA ALA A 41 4.06 -1.45 -12.22
C ALA A 41 2.85 -1.72 -13.14
N ASN A 42 1.88 -2.50 -12.67
CA ASN A 42 0.57 -2.79 -13.27
C ASN A 42 0.59 -3.36 -14.71
N TYR A 43 1.64 -4.12 -15.08
CA TYR A 43 1.67 -4.88 -16.33
C TYR A 43 1.20 -6.32 -16.09
N SER A 44 0.01 -6.66 -16.58
CA SER A 44 -0.62 -7.98 -16.36
C SER A 44 -1.47 -8.46 -17.53
N ILE A 45 -0.87 -8.61 -18.71
CA ILE A 45 -1.54 -9.23 -19.86
C ILE A 45 -1.32 -10.74 -19.85
N ALA A 46 -2.40 -11.52 -19.92
CA ALA A 46 -2.33 -12.98 -20.00
C ALA A 46 -1.79 -13.43 -21.38
N SER A 47 -0.96 -14.46 -21.43
CA SER A 47 -0.38 -14.93 -22.70
C SER A 47 -1.41 -15.55 -23.64
N GLU A 48 -2.53 -16.06 -23.11
CA GLU A 48 -3.59 -16.73 -23.87
C GLU A 48 -4.35 -15.80 -24.82
N ILE A 49 -4.27 -14.49 -24.58
CA ILE A 49 -4.92 -13.46 -25.38
C ILE A 49 -3.95 -12.75 -26.33
N LEU A 50 -2.68 -13.15 -26.34
CA LEU A 50 -1.63 -12.56 -27.16
C LEU A 50 -1.28 -13.45 -28.35
N ASN A 51 -1.15 -12.83 -29.52
CA ASN A 51 -0.70 -13.48 -30.74
C ASN A 51 0.64 -12.91 -31.15
N LEU A 52 1.67 -13.76 -31.28
CA LEU A 52 2.98 -13.37 -31.79
C LEU A 52 3.05 -13.64 -33.30
N LYS A 53 3.28 -12.59 -34.08
CA LYS A 53 3.53 -12.69 -35.52
C LYS A 53 4.49 -11.59 -35.98
N ASP A 54 5.49 -11.97 -36.78
CA ASP A 54 6.45 -11.03 -37.39
C ASP A 54 7.11 -10.08 -36.36
N GLY A 55 7.47 -10.61 -35.18
CA GLY A 55 8.08 -9.82 -34.10
C GLY A 55 7.11 -8.86 -33.40
N LYS A 56 5.81 -9.06 -33.53
CA LYS A 56 4.76 -8.23 -32.90
C LYS A 56 3.81 -9.08 -32.09
N LEU A 57 3.55 -8.68 -30.85
CA LEU A 57 2.49 -9.21 -30.01
C LEU A 57 1.24 -8.33 -30.19
N THR A 58 0.14 -8.93 -30.62
CA THR A 58 -1.17 -8.27 -30.73
C THR A 58 -2.19 -8.99 -29.88
N THR A 59 -3.30 -8.34 -29.56
CA THR A 59 -4.38 -8.96 -28.79
C THR A 59 -5.55 -9.38 -29.66
N THR A 60 -6.39 -10.27 -29.14
CA THR A 60 -7.69 -10.53 -29.76
C THR A 60 -8.66 -9.37 -29.45
N GLY A 61 -9.39 -8.90 -30.46
CA GLY A 61 -10.23 -7.69 -30.34
C GLY A 61 -11.41 -7.77 -29.36
N ASP A 62 -11.69 -8.95 -28.79
CA ASP A 62 -12.86 -9.21 -27.95
C ASP A 62 -12.60 -8.96 -26.44
N ILE A 63 -11.42 -8.42 -26.07
CA ILE A 63 -11.02 -8.24 -24.68
C ILE A 63 -11.55 -6.91 -24.14
N ILE A 64 -12.46 -6.95 -23.18
CA ILE A 64 -12.98 -5.73 -22.56
C ILE A 64 -11.95 -5.20 -21.54
N ASN A 65 -11.69 -3.88 -21.55
CA ASN A 65 -10.88 -3.14 -20.56
C ASN A 65 -9.37 -3.49 -20.49
N ILE A 66 -8.73 -3.84 -21.60
CA ILE A 66 -7.29 -4.15 -21.63
C ILE A 66 -6.41 -3.01 -21.09
N GLY A 67 -6.85 -1.75 -21.22
CA GLY A 67 -6.10 -0.58 -20.74
C GLY A 67 -5.78 -0.60 -19.24
N ARG A 68 -6.56 -1.33 -18.43
CA ARG A 68 -6.24 -1.53 -17.00
C ARG A 68 -5.06 -2.47 -16.74
N SER A 69 -4.64 -3.24 -17.75
CA SER A 69 -3.65 -4.32 -17.64
C SER A 69 -2.28 -3.95 -18.24
N ILE A 70 -2.14 -2.73 -18.78
CA ILE A 70 -0.96 -2.30 -19.55
C ILE A 70 -0.17 -1.18 -18.87
N GLY A 71 -0.17 -1.15 -17.54
CA GLY A 71 0.61 -0.21 -16.74
C GLY A 71 -0.06 1.14 -16.49
N ASP A 72 0.76 2.16 -16.24
CA ASP A 72 0.35 3.55 -16.10
C ASP A 72 0.30 4.22 -17.48
N ILE A 73 -0.91 4.48 -17.97
CA ILE A 73 -1.19 5.13 -19.26
C ILE A 73 -2.24 6.23 -19.07
N TYR A 74 -2.33 7.17 -20.02
CA TYR A 74 -3.18 8.35 -19.85
C TYR A 74 -4.69 8.04 -19.82
N ASN A 75 -5.16 7.09 -20.63
CA ASN A 75 -6.59 6.81 -20.80
C ASN A 75 -6.93 5.31 -20.75
N PRO A 76 -6.76 4.64 -19.60
CA PRO A 76 -6.89 3.19 -19.49
C PRO A 76 -8.31 2.65 -19.69
N LEU A 77 -9.34 3.49 -19.55
CA LEU A 77 -10.74 3.07 -19.67
C LEU A 77 -11.25 3.01 -21.11
N THR A 78 -10.52 3.59 -22.05
CA THR A 78 -11.01 3.79 -23.42
C THR A 78 -10.06 3.22 -24.48
N VAL A 79 -9.08 2.43 -24.06
CA VAL A 79 -8.17 1.71 -24.95
C VAL A 79 -8.96 0.77 -25.85
N ASP A 80 -8.75 0.88 -27.16
CA ASP A 80 -9.24 -0.07 -28.15
C ASP A 80 -8.34 -1.33 -28.12
N PRO A 81 -8.83 -2.48 -27.67
CA PRO A 81 -8.03 -3.69 -27.57
C PRO A 81 -7.45 -4.14 -28.91
N SER A 82 -8.20 -3.97 -30.00
CA SER A 82 -7.77 -4.38 -31.34
C SER A 82 -6.58 -3.57 -31.87
N SER A 83 -6.33 -2.41 -31.26
CA SER A 83 -5.22 -1.53 -31.61
C SER A 83 -3.93 -1.80 -30.84
N LEU A 84 -3.97 -2.63 -29.79
CA LEU A 84 -2.78 -2.91 -28.98
C LEU A 84 -1.78 -3.74 -29.78
N GLU A 85 -0.62 -3.13 -30.03
CA GLU A 85 0.52 -3.75 -30.69
C GLU A 85 1.78 -3.52 -29.85
N MET A 86 2.46 -4.60 -29.50
CA MET A 86 3.74 -4.55 -28.80
C MET A 86 4.84 -5.09 -29.72
N ALA A 87 5.86 -4.27 -29.98
CA ALA A 87 7.02 -4.69 -30.76
C ALA A 87 7.96 -5.54 -29.90
N VAL A 88 8.42 -6.67 -30.43
CA VAL A 88 9.36 -7.58 -29.77
C VAL A 88 10.71 -7.51 -30.48
N THR A 89 11.74 -7.06 -29.76
CA THR A 89 13.13 -6.99 -30.21
C THR A 89 14.00 -7.70 -29.19
N ASP A 90 14.87 -8.62 -29.64
CA ASP A 90 15.75 -9.41 -28.76
C ASP A 90 15.02 -10.07 -27.57
N ASP A 91 13.89 -10.73 -27.86
CA ASP A 91 13.01 -11.38 -26.89
C ASP A 91 12.43 -10.47 -25.79
N LYS A 92 12.43 -9.15 -26.02
CA LYS A 92 11.88 -8.13 -25.11
C LYS A 92 10.86 -7.24 -25.82
N ILE A 93 9.88 -6.74 -25.08
CA ILE A 93 8.92 -5.77 -25.60
C ILE A 93 9.63 -4.42 -25.70
N SER A 94 9.95 -3.92 -26.89
CA SER A 94 10.66 -2.65 -27.08
C SER A 94 9.73 -1.45 -27.09
N SER A 95 8.50 -1.63 -27.56
CA SER A 95 7.48 -0.59 -27.54
C SER A 95 6.08 -1.18 -27.50
N MET A 96 5.12 -0.36 -27.10
CA MET A 96 3.69 -0.66 -27.04
C MET A 96 2.92 0.52 -27.61
N ASN A 97 2.11 0.24 -28.63
CA ASN A 97 1.28 1.21 -29.33
C ASN A 97 -0.18 0.83 -29.15
N PHE A 98 -1.03 1.81 -28.89
CA PHE A 98 -2.47 1.60 -28.82
C PHE A 98 -3.23 2.90 -29.10
N ALA A 99 -4.47 2.76 -29.54
CA ALA A 99 -5.45 3.82 -29.67
C ALA A 99 -6.39 3.82 -28.46
N TYR A 100 -6.88 5.01 -28.12
CA TYR A 100 -7.92 5.20 -27.12
C TYR A 100 -8.85 6.33 -27.59
N VAL A 101 -9.97 6.54 -26.88
CA VAL A 101 -10.88 7.66 -27.21
C VAL A 101 -10.14 8.98 -27.05
N GLY A 102 -9.78 9.61 -28.17
CA GLY A 102 -9.11 10.92 -28.22
C GLY A 102 -7.65 10.90 -28.68
N GLY A 103 -7.05 9.75 -28.99
CA GLY A 103 -5.69 9.73 -29.53
C GLY A 103 -5.05 8.35 -29.64
N THR A 104 -3.74 8.36 -29.87
CA THR A 104 -2.86 7.20 -29.84
C THR A 104 -1.74 7.47 -28.84
N GLU A 105 -1.27 6.42 -28.18
CA GLU A 105 -0.14 6.48 -27.25
C GLU A 105 0.89 5.44 -27.66
N GLU A 106 2.16 5.86 -27.60
CA GLU A 106 3.33 5.00 -27.80
C GLU A 106 4.14 5.02 -26.51
N VAL A 107 4.34 3.84 -25.94
CA VAL A 107 5.18 3.62 -24.76
C VAL A 107 6.43 2.89 -25.23
N THR A 108 7.60 3.46 -24.96
CA THR A 108 8.90 2.81 -25.24
C THR A 108 9.45 2.20 -23.95
N PHE A 109 9.95 0.97 -24.03
CA PHE A 109 10.55 0.29 -22.89
C PHE A 109 12.07 0.28 -23.01
N ASP A 110 12.72 0.91 -22.05
CA ASP A 110 14.17 0.82 -21.86
C ASP A 110 14.47 -0.15 -20.71
N TYR A 111 15.23 -1.20 -21.03
CA TYR A 111 15.69 -2.20 -20.05
C TYR A 111 17.11 -1.93 -19.57
N SER A 112 17.70 -0.80 -19.97
CA SER A 112 18.97 -0.33 -19.43
C SER A 112 18.83 -0.13 -17.92
N PRO A 113 19.86 -0.46 -17.13
CA PRO A 113 19.84 -0.14 -15.71
C PRO A 113 19.62 1.37 -15.52
N VAL A 114 18.51 1.73 -14.88
CA VAL A 114 18.25 3.11 -14.49
C VAL A 114 18.71 3.27 -13.05
N GLU A 115 19.70 4.14 -12.85
CA GLU A 115 20.06 4.58 -11.51
C GLU A 115 19.20 5.80 -11.14
N LEU A 116 18.68 5.80 -9.91
CA LEU A 116 18.13 7.02 -9.31
C LEU A 116 19.19 8.11 -9.34
N ASN A 117 18.77 9.35 -9.63
CA ASN A 117 19.63 10.52 -9.52
C ASN A 117 20.39 10.49 -8.17
N GLY A 118 21.71 10.66 -8.18
CA GLY A 118 22.53 10.48 -6.98
C GLY A 118 22.11 11.36 -5.79
N THR A 119 21.66 12.59 -6.06
CA THR A 119 21.12 13.50 -5.03
C THR A 119 19.78 12.99 -4.50
N MET A 120 18.88 12.57 -5.38
CA MET A 120 17.59 12.00 -5.00
C MET A 120 17.76 10.74 -4.15
N ARG A 121 18.67 9.84 -4.56
CA ARG A 121 19.02 8.63 -3.81
C ARG A 121 19.56 8.97 -2.43
N ALA A 122 20.52 9.89 -2.34
CA ALA A 122 21.08 10.32 -1.05
C ALA A 122 20.02 10.96 -0.12
N ASN A 123 19.11 11.77 -0.68
CA ASN A 123 18.01 12.35 0.08
C ASN A 123 16.99 11.31 0.53
N LEU A 124 16.70 10.30 -0.29
CA LEU A 124 15.81 9.20 0.06
C LEU A 124 16.42 8.34 1.17
N ASP A 125 17.69 7.93 1.02
CA ASP A 125 18.43 7.16 2.03
C ASP A 125 18.46 7.93 3.37
N LYS A 126 18.70 9.25 3.31
CA LYS A 126 18.68 10.12 4.50
C LYS A 126 17.30 10.20 5.14
N ALA A 127 16.24 10.34 4.35
CA ALA A 127 14.87 10.40 4.86
C ALA A 127 14.45 9.07 5.50
N ILE A 128 14.83 7.93 4.90
CA ILE A 128 14.56 6.60 5.45
C ILE A 128 15.33 6.40 6.77
N ALA A 129 16.61 6.78 6.81
CA ALA A 129 17.42 6.68 8.03
C ALA A 129 16.91 7.57 9.16
N ALA A 130 16.24 8.68 8.85
CA ALA A 130 15.62 9.54 9.86
C ALA A 130 14.46 8.83 10.59
N LEU A 131 13.72 7.94 9.92
CA LEU A 131 12.68 7.12 10.57
C LEU A 131 13.28 6.21 11.66
N ASP A 132 14.46 5.65 11.40
CA ASP A 132 15.16 4.76 12.34
C ASP A 132 15.75 5.51 13.55
N SER A 133 15.88 6.84 13.47
CA SER A 133 16.55 7.65 14.48
C SER A 133 15.68 7.97 15.72
N GLY A 134 14.47 7.43 15.79
CA GLY A 134 13.63 7.47 16.99
C GLY A 134 12.92 8.80 17.23
N SER A 135 12.64 9.60 16.19
CA SER A 135 11.94 10.89 16.28
C SER A 135 10.43 10.78 16.61
N GLY A 136 9.98 9.69 17.24
CA GLY A 136 8.56 9.45 17.56
C GLY A 136 7.72 8.93 16.38
N ASP A 137 8.30 8.86 15.19
CA ASP A 137 7.62 8.39 13.97
C ASP A 137 7.67 6.85 13.86
N ARG A 138 6.83 6.17 14.63
CA ARG A 138 6.63 4.72 14.50
C ARG A 138 5.87 4.42 13.21
N LEU A 139 6.31 3.44 12.45
CA LEU A 139 5.70 2.94 11.21
C LEU A 139 4.98 1.60 11.40
N THR A 140 5.33 0.89 12.47
CA THR A 140 4.83 -0.45 12.79
C THR A 140 4.65 -0.61 14.30
N TRP A 141 3.84 -1.59 14.70
CA TRP A 141 3.77 -2.00 16.10
C TRP A 141 5.13 -2.49 16.63
N GLU A 142 6.01 -3.06 15.80
CA GLU A 142 7.36 -3.52 16.22
C GLU A 142 8.20 -2.40 16.86
N GLU A 143 7.96 -1.14 16.49
CA GLU A 143 8.64 0.03 17.05
C GLU A 143 8.00 0.53 18.36
N ASP A 144 6.86 -0.06 18.75
CA ASP A 144 6.27 -0.03 20.09
C ASP A 144 6.46 -1.38 20.79
N ALA A 145 7.69 -1.64 21.23
CA ALA A 145 8.12 -2.95 21.71
C ALA A 145 7.19 -3.57 22.77
N ASN A 146 6.63 -2.76 23.67
CA ASN A 146 5.74 -3.25 24.72
C ASN A 146 4.43 -3.83 24.15
N THR A 147 3.75 -3.04 23.32
CA THR A 147 2.50 -3.46 22.67
C THR A 147 2.74 -4.66 21.74
N TYR A 148 3.83 -4.63 20.97
CA TYR A 148 4.15 -5.70 20.04
C TYR A 148 4.53 -7.02 20.72
N ASP A 149 5.31 -6.99 21.79
CA ASP A 149 5.67 -8.20 22.52
C ASP A 149 4.42 -8.90 23.09
N GLU A 150 3.43 -8.15 23.57
CA GLU A 150 2.15 -8.72 24.01
C GLU A 150 1.30 -9.24 22.86
N LEU A 151 1.28 -8.55 21.70
CA LEU A 151 0.63 -9.07 20.49
C LEU A 151 1.26 -10.39 20.03
N VAL A 152 2.60 -10.50 20.08
CA VAL A 152 3.33 -11.72 19.74
C VAL A 152 3.00 -12.84 20.74
N LYS A 153 2.88 -12.54 22.03
CA LYS A 153 2.47 -13.54 23.04
C LYS A 153 1.03 -14.01 22.81
N ALA A 154 0.12 -13.11 22.44
CA ALA A 154 -1.28 -13.43 22.21
C ALA A 154 -1.50 -14.25 20.93
N TYR A 155 -0.87 -13.85 19.81
CA TYR A 155 -1.22 -14.35 18.47
C TYR A 155 -0.05 -14.94 17.68
N GLY A 156 1.18 -14.84 18.18
CA GLY A 156 2.39 -15.22 17.46
C GLY A 156 2.88 -14.13 16.49
N GLU A 157 4.16 -14.20 16.17
CA GLU A 157 4.85 -13.19 15.37
C GLU A 157 4.26 -13.01 13.96
N GLU A 158 3.78 -14.09 13.34
CA GLU A 158 3.20 -14.02 12.00
C GLU A 158 1.94 -13.14 11.94
N ILE A 159 1.07 -13.26 12.94
CA ILE A 159 -0.16 -12.47 13.02
C ILE A 159 0.15 -11.06 13.51
N ALA A 160 1.02 -10.91 14.52
CA ALA A 160 1.39 -9.60 15.06
C ALA A 160 1.91 -8.64 13.98
N LYS A 161 2.70 -9.14 13.02
CA LYS A 161 3.21 -8.35 11.87
C LYS A 161 2.15 -7.85 10.89
N LYS A 162 1.02 -8.54 10.81
CA LYS A 162 -0.08 -8.22 9.89
C LYS A 162 -1.02 -7.16 10.45
N ILE A 163 -1.00 -6.91 11.77
CA ILE A 163 -1.84 -5.91 12.40
C ILE A 163 -1.45 -4.51 11.88
N PRO A 164 -2.39 -3.76 11.28
CA PRO A 164 -2.11 -2.42 10.75
C PRO A 164 -1.72 -1.44 11.85
N TYR A 165 -0.77 -0.56 11.52
CA TYR A 165 -0.39 0.59 12.34
C TYR A 165 -0.56 1.84 11.47
N LEU A 166 -1.26 2.85 11.98
CA LEU A 166 -1.40 4.14 11.31
C LEU A 166 -0.47 5.15 11.96
N ASN A 167 0.53 5.61 11.19
CA ASN A 167 1.29 6.79 11.57
C ASN A 167 0.46 8.04 11.23
N ASP A 168 0.06 8.78 12.26
CA ASP A 168 -0.61 10.07 12.15
C ASP A 168 0.13 11.09 13.02
N GLU A 169 0.72 12.11 12.38
CA GLU A 169 1.56 13.10 13.07
C GLU A 169 0.77 13.96 14.06
N ASP A 170 -0.52 14.21 13.80
CA ASP A 170 -1.36 15.00 14.69
C ASP A 170 -1.69 14.22 15.96
N PHE A 171 -2.10 12.96 15.81
CA PHE A 171 -2.30 12.05 16.92
C PHE A 171 -1.00 11.87 17.71
N ASN A 172 0.11 11.52 17.06
CA ASN A 172 1.38 11.22 17.73
C ASN A 172 1.99 12.43 18.47
N ARG A 173 1.59 13.66 18.11
CA ARG A 173 2.04 14.88 18.79
C ARG A 173 1.32 15.11 20.11
N ASP A 174 0.02 14.82 20.14
CA ASP A 174 -0.89 15.23 21.21
C ASP A 174 -1.41 14.05 22.06
N HIS A 175 -1.25 12.82 21.58
CA HIS A 175 -1.80 11.57 22.13
C HIS A 175 -0.80 10.41 22.04
N TYR A 176 -1.10 9.32 22.75
CA TYR A 176 -0.28 8.10 22.73
C TYR A 176 -1.10 6.85 23.05
N PHE A 177 -0.57 5.68 22.69
CA PHE A 177 -1.13 4.40 23.11
C PHE A 177 -0.77 4.14 24.58
N ALA A 178 -1.79 4.04 25.43
CA ALA A 178 -1.64 4.06 26.88
C ALA A 178 -1.68 2.67 27.52
N ASP A 179 -2.45 1.74 26.94
CA ASP A 179 -2.64 0.41 27.50
C ASP A 179 -2.90 -0.64 26.42
N PHE A 180 -2.64 -1.89 26.76
CA PHE A 180 -2.88 -3.05 25.90
C PHE A 180 -3.05 -4.31 26.75
N TYR A 181 -4.01 -5.16 26.39
CA TYR A 181 -4.21 -6.43 27.09
C TYR A 181 -5.04 -7.43 26.26
N LEU A 182 -4.87 -8.72 26.56
CA LEU A 182 -5.67 -9.80 25.99
C LEU A 182 -6.90 -10.06 26.87
N CYS A 183 -8.09 -9.92 26.29
CA CYS A 183 -9.35 -10.37 26.88
C CYS A 183 -9.52 -11.87 26.60
N ASP A 184 -8.94 -12.72 27.44
CA ASP A 184 -8.97 -14.19 27.27
C ASP A 184 -10.15 -14.89 27.95
N TRP A 185 -10.97 -14.14 28.69
CA TRP A 185 -12.14 -14.65 29.41
C TRP A 185 -13.44 -14.67 28.58
N GLU A 186 -13.41 -14.14 27.36
CA GLU A 186 -14.54 -14.13 26.43
C GLU A 186 -14.56 -15.39 25.56
N ASP A 187 -15.74 -15.79 25.07
CA ASP A 187 -15.89 -16.97 24.18
C ASP A 187 -15.03 -16.86 22.91
N LYS A 188 -14.77 -15.63 22.46
CA LYS A 188 -13.83 -15.29 21.39
C LYS A 188 -12.80 -14.31 21.94
N PRO A 189 -11.63 -14.79 22.39
CA PRO A 189 -10.58 -13.92 22.89
C PRO A 189 -10.18 -12.85 21.88
N TYR A 190 -9.89 -11.65 22.38
CA TYR A 190 -9.43 -10.54 21.56
C TYR A 190 -8.44 -9.66 22.30
N PHE A 191 -7.61 -8.94 21.54
CA PHE A 191 -6.56 -8.09 22.07
C PHE A 191 -7.00 -6.64 21.95
N ILE A 192 -6.85 -5.89 23.03
CA ILE A 192 -7.21 -4.48 23.09
C ILE A 192 -5.95 -3.64 22.97
N ILE A 193 -6.06 -2.56 22.18
CA ILE A 193 -5.14 -1.43 22.25
C ILE A 193 -5.96 -0.21 22.63
N ALA A 194 -5.52 0.50 23.66
CA ALA A 194 -6.14 1.71 24.19
C ALA A 194 -5.23 2.92 24.02
N THR A 195 -5.82 4.08 23.82
CA THR A 195 -5.13 5.38 23.76
C THR A 195 -5.24 6.10 25.11
N ASP A 196 -4.54 7.21 25.29
CA ASP A 196 -4.66 8.05 26.50
C ASP A 196 -6.02 8.76 26.58
N THR A 197 -6.62 9.03 25.43
CA THR A 197 -7.99 9.53 25.28
C THR A 197 -8.58 9.09 23.94
N TYR A 198 -9.91 9.03 23.86
CA TYR A 198 -10.60 8.85 22.58
C TYR A 198 -10.29 10.01 21.62
N SER A 199 -10.02 9.68 20.35
CA SER A 199 -9.81 10.63 19.26
C SER A 199 -10.62 10.20 18.04
N GLU A 200 -11.75 10.89 17.82
CA GLU A 200 -12.62 10.62 16.67
C GLU A 200 -11.88 10.77 15.34
N ASP A 201 -11.04 11.80 15.21
CA ASP A 201 -10.25 12.05 14.00
C ASP A 201 -9.30 10.88 13.70
N TYR A 202 -8.56 10.40 14.70
CA TYR A 202 -7.65 9.27 14.52
C TYR A 202 -8.42 7.98 14.19
N SER A 203 -9.52 7.70 14.88
CA SER A 203 -10.37 6.54 14.59
C SER A 203 -10.93 6.58 13.16
N GLN A 204 -11.40 7.74 12.67
CA GLN A 204 -11.90 7.86 11.29
C GLN A 204 -10.78 7.69 10.25
N LYS A 205 -9.59 8.26 10.49
CA LYS A 205 -8.43 8.05 9.62
C LYS A 205 -7.99 6.58 9.61
N TYR A 206 -8.02 5.90 10.75
CA TYR A 206 -7.69 4.48 10.85
C TYR A 206 -8.70 3.61 10.10
N LYS A 207 -10.00 3.86 10.24
CA LYS A 207 -11.06 3.20 9.45
C LYS A 207 -10.82 3.36 7.95
N ALA A 208 -10.54 4.58 7.48
CA ALA A 208 -10.22 4.83 6.08
C ALA A 208 -8.96 4.08 5.64
N TYR A 209 -7.93 4.05 6.48
CA TYR A 209 -6.69 3.35 6.22
C TYR A 209 -6.89 1.83 6.09
N LEU A 210 -7.66 1.20 6.97
CA LEU A 210 -8.01 -0.23 6.88
C LEU A 210 -8.64 -0.59 5.52
N LEU A 211 -9.55 0.26 5.02
CA LEU A 211 -10.16 0.06 3.69
C LEU A 211 -9.11 0.09 2.57
N THR A 212 -8.09 0.96 2.69
CA THR A 212 -6.99 0.97 1.70
C THR A 212 -6.23 -0.34 1.70
N LEU A 213 -6.11 -1.00 2.86
CA LEU A 213 -5.43 -2.29 3.04
C LEU A 213 -6.26 -3.50 2.62
N GLY A 214 -7.45 -3.29 2.06
CA GLY A 214 -8.31 -4.37 1.59
C GLY A 214 -9.21 -4.99 2.66
N TYR A 215 -9.31 -4.37 3.84
CA TYR A 215 -10.35 -4.75 4.81
C TYR A 215 -11.73 -4.37 4.27
N THR A 216 -12.73 -5.18 4.63
CA THR A 216 -14.13 -4.96 4.28
C THR A 216 -14.95 -4.68 5.53
N THR A 217 -15.99 -3.86 5.41
CA THR A 217 -16.88 -3.50 6.52
C THR A 217 -18.32 -3.35 6.02
N GLY A 218 -19.29 -3.66 6.88
CA GLY A 218 -20.73 -3.44 6.63
C GLY A 218 -21.37 -2.39 7.54
N ASP A 219 -20.69 -2.01 8.63
CA ASP A 219 -21.20 -1.18 9.71
C ASP A 219 -20.27 -0.01 10.07
N ASN A 220 -19.10 0.09 9.42
CA ASN A 220 -18.05 1.07 9.70
C ASN A 220 -17.48 0.99 11.14
N ILE A 221 -17.62 -0.18 11.78
CA ILE A 221 -17.09 -0.49 13.11
C ILE A 221 -16.23 -1.75 13.02
N THR A 222 -16.77 -2.80 12.40
CA THR A 222 -16.13 -4.09 12.20
C THR A 222 -15.42 -4.13 10.85
N PHE A 223 -14.12 -4.35 10.85
CA PHE A 223 -13.29 -4.47 9.64
C PHE A 223 -12.68 -5.86 9.55
N VAL A 224 -12.90 -6.55 8.42
CA VAL A 224 -12.49 -7.94 8.22
C VAL A 224 -11.56 -8.07 7.02
N ASN A 225 -10.45 -8.77 7.22
CA ASN A 225 -9.54 -9.24 6.17
C ASN A 225 -9.38 -10.77 6.30
N GLU A 226 -10.07 -11.50 5.42
CA GLU A 226 -10.10 -12.96 5.40
C GLU A 226 -8.76 -13.59 4.99
N THR A 227 -7.97 -12.87 4.19
CA THR A 227 -6.65 -13.32 3.73
C THR A 227 -5.65 -13.33 4.88
N ASP A 228 -5.64 -12.25 5.66
CA ASP A 228 -4.74 -12.08 6.80
C ASP A 228 -5.28 -12.73 8.08
N LYS A 229 -6.51 -13.27 8.05
CA LYS A 229 -7.21 -13.89 9.18
C LYS A 229 -7.39 -12.94 10.36
N LEU A 230 -7.70 -11.67 10.05
CA LEU A 230 -7.87 -10.62 11.03
C LEU A 230 -9.25 -10.00 10.95
N ARG A 231 -9.84 -9.76 12.13
CA ARG A 231 -10.94 -8.82 12.33
C ARG A 231 -10.47 -7.74 13.31
N ILE A 232 -10.74 -6.50 12.98
CA ILE A 232 -10.44 -5.34 13.82
C ILE A 232 -11.74 -4.58 14.00
N ASP A 233 -12.18 -4.45 15.25
CA ASP A 233 -13.27 -3.56 15.61
C ASP A 233 -12.65 -2.24 16.06
N VAL A 234 -13.01 -1.14 15.39
CA VAL A 234 -12.56 0.20 15.76
C VAL A 234 -13.61 0.81 16.67
N VAL A 235 -13.23 1.06 17.92
CA VAL A 235 -14.12 1.52 18.97
C VAL A 235 -14.47 2.99 18.70
N ASP A 236 -15.77 3.26 18.57
CA ASP A 236 -16.34 4.61 18.54
C ASP A 236 -16.53 5.13 19.97
N ASP A 237 -16.87 6.41 20.14
CA ASP A 237 -17.05 7.03 21.47
C ASP A 237 -18.09 6.28 22.33
N ASP A 238 -17.61 5.41 23.21
CA ASP A 238 -18.39 4.67 24.20
C ASP A 238 -18.05 5.10 25.65
N GLY A 239 -17.28 6.19 25.78
CA GLY A 239 -16.76 6.67 27.05
C GLY A 239 -15.56 5.89 27.60
N SER A 240 -15.03 4.92 26.85
CA SER A 240 -13.77 4.24 27.15
C SER A 240 -12.57 4.91 26.46
N TYR A 241 -11.38 4.42 26.79
CA TYR A 241 -10.14 4.78 26.09
C TYR A 241 -9.69 3.69 25.11
N GLU A 242 -10.52 2.67 24.90
CA GLU A 242 -10.22 1.59 23.98
C GLU A 242 -10.29 2.12 22.55
N PHE A 243 -9.30 1.76 21.74
CA PHE A 243 -9.20 2.21 20.36
C PHE A 243 -9.56 1.10 19.39
N ILE A 244 -8.93 -0.07 19.55
CA ILE A 244 -9.22 -1.24 18.70
C ILE A 244 -9.29 -2.53 19.49
N HIS A 245 -10.19 -3.41 19.04
CA HIS A 245 -10.26 -4.81 19.45
C HIS A 245 -9.84 -5.68 18.28
N ILE A 246 -8.85 -6.55 18.50
CA ILE A 246 -8.19 -7.33 17.46
C ILE A 246 -8.53 -8.80 17.69
N TYR A 247 -9.18 -9.42 16.70
CA TYR A 247 -9.59 -10.82 16.71
C TYR A 247 -8.85 -11.59 15.62
N VAL A 248 -8.42 -12.81 15.93
CA VAL A 248 -7.92 -13.77 14.94
C VAL A 248 -9.07 -14.63 14.44
N LEU A 249 -9.23 -14.71 13.13
CA LEU A 249 -10.24 -15.53 12.47
C LEU A 249 -9.75 -16.98 12.33
N ASN A 250 -10.64 -17.93 12.55
CA ASN A 250 -10.37 -19.36 12.34
C ASN A 250 -10.41 -19.74 10.85
#